data_AF-A0A1S2CIE8-F1
#
_entry.id   AF-A0A1S2CIE8-F1
#
_cell.length_a   1.000
_cell.length_b   1.000
_cell.length_c   1.000
_cell.angle_alpha   90.00
_cell.angle_beta   90.00
_cell.angle_gamma   90.00
#
_symmetry.space_group_name_H-M   'P 1'
#
loop_
_entity.id
_entity.type
_entity.pdbx_description
1 polymer ?
#
loop_
_entity_poly.entity_id
_entity_poly.type
_entity_poly.pdbx_seq_one_letter_code
_entity_poly.pdbx_strand_id
1 'polypeptide(L)'
;MHPEIGTSEMSTKQPQRKISKEGLWKKMDANTTLLESSAFRWTVRVFGYSALLYAAVVILNYDSGDLEPLSPAHLHSVVANLKNPALIAGISLPILGLIASHLRSLQTKKQIETQQDQNVFSNYLAHRDQFNKFMDEENPLTNVSSISKWEMYGRLFSTSEKGNFKVSSTLVRFFETLPKRLDILRKKIESTTYNEQTNWIEVEDLFDDLEWDFRDYTQAVFSDDLDRELFLSKLEKRIDKHIVCVNSLHECSNFHSAQLEENSLWAIQEKYVQCKSVLRPKSLKERLFHAIKTAAIPKEIFVSTDGERESELKGKLLYENLCMGGDDHKIVITKEISEVIDGNFTEEEKKAVRRVLPPAVNIYLHASKS
;
A
#
# COMPACT_ATOMS: atom_id res chain seq x y z
N MET A 1 21.21 30.77 20.66
CA MET A 1 20.56 31.20 19.41
C MET A 1 21.09 32.58 19.05
N HIS A 2 22.13 32.62 18.23
CA HIS A 2 22.63 33.84 17.59
C HIS A 2 22.22 33.80 16.12
N PRO A 3 21.71 34.89 15.54
CA PRO A 3 21.43 34.94 14.12
C PRO A 3 22.73 35.30 13.38
N GLU A 4 23.22 34.37 12.55
CA GLU A 4 24.28 34.66 11.59
C GLU A 4 23.71 35.50 10.45
N ILE A 5 24.24 36.72 10.33
CA ILE A 5 23.94 37.66 9.25
C ILE A 5 24.77 37.24 8.04
N GLY A 6 24.15 36.52 7.11
CA GLY A 6 24.76 36.16 5.84
C GLY A 6 24.84 37.38 4.90
N THR A 7 26.06 37.84 4.64
CA THR A 7 26.36 38.87 3.63
C THR A 7 26.18 38.32 2.22
N SER A 8 25.21 38.88 1.50
CA SER A 8 24.95 38.60 0.08
C SER A 8 25.97 39.34 -0.79
N GLU A 9 26.98 38.61 -1.30
CA GLU A 9 27.84 39.11 -2.37
C GLU A 9 27.09 39.01 -3.71
N MET A 10 26.71 40.16 -4.28
CA MET A 10 26.21 40.26 -5.64
C MET A 10 27.35 39.98 -6.63
N SER A 11 27.39 38.76 -7.15
CA SER A 11 28.29 38.32 -8.22
C SER A 11 27.87 38.95 -9.55
N THR A 12 28.51 40.06 -9.93
CA THR A 12 28.42 40.69 -11.25
C THR A 12 29.26 39.94 -12.29
N LYS A 13 28.98 38.65 -12.51
CA LYS A 13 29.54 37.92 -13.65
C LYS A 13 28.68 38.20 -14.89
N GLN A 14 29.18 39.07 -15.76
CA GLN A 14 28.64 39.23 -17.11
C GLN A 14 28.51 37.86 -17.79
N PRO A 15 27.38 37.56 -18.46
CA PRO A 15 27.19 36.30 -19.14
C PRO A 15 28.20 36.22 -20.28
N GLN A 16 29.26 35.43 -20.09
CA GLN A 16 30.12 35.03 -21.19
C GLN A 16 29.24 34.28 -22.20
N ARG A 17 28.90 34.94 -23.32
CA ARG A 17 28.35 34.30 -24.51
C ARG A 17 29.38 33.28 -24.97
N LYS A 18 29.24 32.04 -24.48
CA LYS A 18 29.84 30.89 -25.13
C LYS A 18 29.24 30.87 -26.53
N ILE A 19 30.01 31.34 -27.50
CA ILE A 19 29.79 31.04 -28.91
C ILE A 19 30.05 29.54 -29.03
N SER A 20 29.06 28.78 -28.58
CA SER A 20 28.96 27.36 -28.79
C SER A 20 29.10 27.16 -30.29
N LYS A 21 30.07 26.35 -30.70
CA LYS A 21 30.16 25.82 -32.06
C LYS A 21 28.97 24.87 -32.27
N GLU A 22 27.75 25.40 -32.21
CA GLU A 22 26.56 24.71 -32.70
C GLU A 22 26.84 24.47 -34.17
N GLY A 23 27.13 23.20 -34.49
CA GLY A 23 27.48 22.80 -35.83
C GLY A 23 26.46 23.34 -36.83
N LEU A 24 26.91 23.53 -38.07
CA LEU A 24 26.10 23.93 -39.24
C LEU A 24 24.77 23.17 -39.41
N TRP A 25 24.59 22.07 -38.68
CA TRP A 25 23.42 21.22 -38.60
C TRP A 25 22.86 21.22 -37.17
N LYS A 26 21.82 22.04 -36.94
CA LYS A 26 21.00 21.92 -35.73
C LYS A 26 20.17 20.64 -35.87
N LYS A 27 20.25 19.74 -34.88
CA LYS A 27 19.42 18.53 -34.84
C LYS A 27 17.95 18.94 -34.89
N MET A 28 17.16 18.31 -35.77
CA MET A 28 15.73 18.55 -35.84
C MET A 28 15.05 18.07 -34.56
N ASP A 29 14.11 18.88 -34.07
CA ASP A 29 13.31 18.58 -32.89
C ASP A 29 11.82 18.67 -33.24
N ALA A 30 10.98 17.96 -32.51
CA ALA A 30 9.53 17.90 -32.71
C ALA A 30 8.87 19.29 -32.65
N ASN A 31 9.44 20.21 -31.86
CA ASN A 31 8.90 21.57 -31.70
C ASN A 31 9.30 22.52 -32.83
N THR A 32 10.22 22.12 -33.71
CA THR A 32 10.68 22.99 -34.80
C THR A 32 9.72 22.97 -35.97
N THR A 33 9.49 24.13 -36.59
CA THR A 33 8.76 24.19 -37.85
C THR A 33 9.65 23.76 -39.02
N LEU A 34 9.04 23.36 -40.13
CA LEU A 34 9.78 22.92 -41.32
C LEU A 34 10.75 23.99 -41.84
N LEU A 35 10.34 25.26 -41.82
CA LEU A 35 11.14 26.39 -42.30
C LEU A 35 12.32 26.72 -41.37
N GLU A 36 12.19 26.43 -40.08
CA GLU A 36 13.25 26.65 -39.10
C GLU A 36 14.34 25.58 -39.17
N SER A 37 13.99 24.39 -39.69
CA SER A 37 14.94 23.30 -39.88
C SER A 37 16.15 23.75 -40.70
N SER A 38 17.34 23.57 -40.13
CA SER A 38 18.59 23.86 -40.85
C SER A 38 18.71 22.98 -42.09
N ALA A 39 18.26 21.73 -42.03
CA ALA A 39 18.29 20.81 -43.17
C ALA A 39 17.44 21.35 -44.34
N PHE A 40 16.21 21.78 -44.06
CA PHE A 40 15.34 22.38 -45.08
C PHE A 40 16.00 23.61 -45.72
N ARG A 41 16.49 24.54 -44.90
CA ARG A 41 17.15 25.77 -45.38
C ARG A 41 18.41 25.48 -46.19
N TRP A 42 19.23 24.52 -45.77
CA TRP A 42 20.43 24.12 -46.50
C TRP A 42 20.10 23.44 -47.82
N THR A 43 19.10 22.56 -47.87
CA THR A 43 18.65 21.94 -49.13
C THR A 43 18.18 23.00 -50.12
N VAL A 44 17.32 23.93 -49.71
CA VAL A 44 16.85 25.01 -50.60
C VAL A 44 18.02 25.89 -51.06
N ARG A 45 18.94 26.27 -50.16
CA ARG A 45 20.09 27.12 -50.51
C ARG A 45 21.07 26.41 -51.44
N VAL A 46 21.46 25.18 -51.15
CA VAL A 46 22.45 24.43 -51.94
C VAL A 46 21.88 24.17 -53.33
N PHE A 47 20.73 23.51 -53.44
CA PHE A 47 20.17 23.18 -54.75
C PHE A 47 19.68 24.41 -55.51
N GLY A 48 19.09 25.39 -54.81
CA GLY A 48 18.64 26.65 -55.41
C GLY A 48 19.80 27.50 -55.94
N TYR A 49 20.83 27.74 -55.14
CA TYR A 49 22.00 28.51 -55.58
C TYR A 49 22.81 27.75 -56.64
N SER A 50 22.96 26.43 -56.53
CA SER A 50 23.61 25.63 -57.58
C SER A 50 22.85 25.68 -58.90
N ALA A 51 21.51 25.59 -58.87
CA ALA A 51 20.69 25.71 -60.07
C ALA A 51 20.78 27.11 -60.71
N LEU A 52 20.73 28.17 -59.90
CA LEU A 52 20.87 29.56 -60.37
C LEU A 52 22.26 29.83 -60.96
N LEU A 53 23.32 29.37 -60.28
CA LEU A 53 24.69 29.52 -60.76
C LEU A 53 24.88 28.76 -62.08
N TYR A 54 24.40 27.52 -62.17
CA TYR A 54 24.47 26.74 -63.40
C TYR A 54 23.69 27.40 -64.54
N ALA A 55 22.48 27.92 -64.28
CA ALA A 55 21.71 28.68 -65.27
C ALA A 55 22.46 29.92 -65.74
N ALA A 56 23.09 30.68 -64.84
CA ALA A 56 23.89 31.85 -65.20
C ALA A 56 25.08 31.48 -66.09
N VAL A 57 25.81 30.40 -65.76
CA VAL A 57 26.91 29.90 -66.60
C VAL A 57 26.41 29.48 -67.98
N VAL A 58 25.27 28.79 -68.06
CA VAL A 58 24.67 28.38 -69.34
C VAL A 58 24.30 29.60 -70.18
N ILE A 59 23.67 30.62 -69.59
CA ILE A 59 23.26 31.84 -70.29
C ILE A 59 24.48 32.65 -70.76
N LEU A 60 25.51 32.78 -69.91
CA LEU A 60 26.73 33.54 -70.26
C LEU A 60 27.56 32.89 -71.36
N ASN A 61 27.50 31.56 -71.48
CA ASN A 61 28.18 30.80 -72.54
C ASN A 61 27.23 30.42 -73.68
N TYR A 62 26.01 30.94 -73.69
CA TYR A 62 25.05 30.67 -74.73
C TYR A 62 25.40 31.48 -75.98
N ASP A 63 25.93 30.81 -76.99
CA ASP A 63 26.07 31.37 -78.32
C ASP A 63 24.75 31.14 -79.08
N SER A 64 24.01 32.22 -79.31
CA SER A 64 22.75 32.17 -80.05
C SER A 64 22.97 31.95 -81.56
N GLY A 65 24.20 32.06 -82.06
CA GLY A 65 24.46 32.21 -83.49
C GLY A 65 23.64 33.37 -84.09
N ASP A 66 23.34 33.27 -85.39
CA ASP A 66 22.51 34.23 -86.14
C ASP A 66 21.00 34.16 -85.83
N LEU A 67 20.59 33.49 -84.75
CA LEU A 67 19.18 33.42 -84.38
C LEU A 67 18.69 34.80 -83.91
N GLU A 68 17.62 35.29 -84.53
CA GLU A 68 16.96 36.52 -84.10
C GLU A 68 16.48 36.37 -82.65
N PRO A 69 16.81 37.33 -81.76
CA PRO A 69 16.40 37.30 -80.36
C PRO A 69 14.88 37.23 -80.26
N LEU A 70 14.38 36.44 -79.31
CA LEU A 70 12.94 36.16 -79.11
C LEU A 70 12.23 35.39 -80.24
N SER A 71 12.94 34.93 -81.27
CA SER A 71 12.36 33.99 -82.23
C SER A 71 11.94 32.68 -81.54
N PRO A 72 10.93 31.96 -82.05
CA PRO A 72 10.52 30.67 -81.48
C PRO A 72 11.67 29.66 -81.37
N ALA A 73 12.60 29.66 -82.33
CA ALA A 73 13.78 28.81 -82.31
C ALA A 73 14.77 29.21 -81.19
N HIS A 74 14.98 30.51 -80.98
CA HIS A 74 15.80 31.02 -79.88
C HIS A 74 15.20 30.65 -78.51
N LEU A 75 13.89 30.87 -78.32
CA LEU A 75 13.20 30.51 -77.07
C LEU A 75 13.26 29.01 -76.80
N HIS A 76 13.06 28.17 -77.82
CA HIS A 76 13.18 26.72 -77.67
C HIS A 76 14.59 26.30 -77.23
N SER A 77 15.63 26.90 -77.82
CA SER A 77 17.03 26.63 -77.47
C SER A 77 17.35 27.06 -76.03
N VAL A 78 16.88 28.24 -75.60
CA VAL A 78 17.01 28.72 -74.21
C VAL A 78 16.31 27.75 -73.24
N VAL A 79 15.08 27.33 -73.53
CA VAL A 79 14.34 26.37 -72.69
C VAL A 79 15.05 25.02 -72.63
N ALA A 80 15.56 24.52 -73.76
CA ALA A 80 16.31 23.27 -73.82
C ALA A 80 17.57 23.32 -72.93
N ASN A 81 18.27 24.45 -72.94
CA ASN A 81 19.48 24.66 -72.14
C ASN A 81 19.20 24.87 -70.65
N LEU A 82 18.05 25.44 -70.29
CA LEU A 82 17.61 25.61 -68.90
C LEU A 82 17.02 24.33 -68.27
N LYS A 83 16.82 23.26 -69.05
CA LYS A 83 16.31 21.97 -68.56
C LYS A 83 17.19 21.36 -67.46
N ASN A 84 18.51 21.41 -67.63
CA ASN A 84 19.46 20.84 -66.65
C ASN A 84 19.47 21.60 -65.30
N PRO A 85 19.58 22.94 -65.24
CA PRO A 85 19.48 23.66 -63.98
C PRO A 85 18.09 23.50 -63.33
N ALA A 86 17.01 23.45 -64.13
CA ALA A 86 15.69 23.14 -63.62
C ALA A 86 15.62 21.75 -62.98
N LEU A 87 16.31 20.74 -63.54
CA LEU A 87 16.40 19.40 -62.96
C LEU A 87 17.16 19.42 -61.62
N ILE A 88 18.26 20.17 -61.51
CA ILE A 88 19.00 20.35 -60.25
C ILE A 88 18.09 20.94 -59.16
N ALA A 89 17.32 21.98 -59.50
CA ALA A 89 16.32 22.53 -58.59
C ALA A 89 15.23 21.49 -58.27
N GLY A 90 14.80 20.70 -59.25
CA GLY A 90 13.81 19.63 -59.09
C GLY A 90 14.22 18.53 -58.11
N ILE A 91 15.52 18.18 -58.02
CA ILE A 91 16.05 17.21 -57.04
C ILE A 91 15.83 17.68 -55.59
N SER A 92 15.72 18.99 -55.35
CA SER A 92 15.40 19.49 -54.01
C SER A 92 14.03 18.99 -53.53
N LEU A 93 13.04 18.82 -54.42
CA LEU A 93 11.68 18.43 -54.03
C LEU A 93 11.59 17.08 -53.30
N PRO A 94 12.12 15.95 -53.81
CA PRO A 94 12.10 14.69 -53.08
C PRO A 94 12.90 14.74 -51.77
N ILE A 95 14.01 15.50 -51.74
CA ILE A 95 14.81 15.68 -50.52
C ILE A 95 14.01 16.45 -49.46
N LEU A 96 13.34 17.53 -49.85
CA LEU A 96 12.46 18.29 -48.96
C LEU A 96 11.28 17.44 -48.48
N GLY A 97 10.73 16.57 -49.35
CA GLY A 97 9.73 15.58 -48.98
C GLY A 97 10.20 14.62 -47.89
N LEU A 98 11.44 14.12 -48.00
CA LEU A 98 12.05 13.25 -46.99
C LEU A 98 12.30 14.00 -45.66
N ILE A 99 12.79 15.24 -45.71
CA ILE A 99 12.97 16.09 -44.52
C ILE A 99 11.63 16.35 -43.83
N ALA A 100 10.59 16.69 -44.59
CA ALA A 100 9.25 16.93 -44.06
C ALA A 100 8.64 15.67 -43.44
N SER A 101 8.81 14.52 -44.10
CA SER A 101 8.38 13.21 -43.57
C SER A 101 9.10 12.87 -42.25
N HIS A 102 10.41 13.11 -42.18
CA HIS A 102 11.18 12.91 -40.95
C HIS A 102 10.73 13.83 -39.82
N LEU A 103 10.49 15.13 -40.10
CA LEU A 103 9.95 16.07 -39.12
C LEU A 103 8.60 15.61 -38.57
N ARG A 104 7.71 15.18 -39.46
CA ARG A 104 6.38 14.68 -39.07
C ARG A 104 6.49 13.43 -38.20
N SER A 105 7.44 12.54 -38.48
CA SER A 105 7.71 11.37 -37.64
C SER A 105 8.13 11.77 -36.22
N LEU A 106 9.03 12.76 -36.08
CA LEU A 106 9.44 13.29 -34.77
C LEU A 106 8.28 13.94 -34.03
N GLN A 107 7.45 14.73 -34.71
CA GLN A 107 6.25 15.36 -34.16
C GLN A 107 5.24 14.32 -33.67
N THR A 108 4.91 13.33 -34.50
CA THR A 108 4.00 12.24 -34.13
C THR A 108 4.54 11.47 -32.93
N LYS A 109 5.85 11.17 -32.89
CA LYS A 109 6.47 10.52 -31.73
C LYS A 109 6.25 11.34 -30.46
N LYS A 110 6.53 12.64 -30.50
CA LYS A 110 6.36 13.51 -29.33
C LYS A 110 4.89 13.65 -28.90
N GLN A 111 3.98 13.68 -29.87
CA GLN A 111 2.55 13.69 -29.62
C GLN A 111 2.11 12.40 -28.91
N ILE A 112 2.58 11.24 -29.37
CA ILE A 112 2.30 9.95 -28.72
C ILE A 112 2.81 9.94 -27.28
N GLU A 113 4.05 10.39 -27.05
CA GLU A 113 4.62 10.49 -25.70
C GLU A 113 3.75 11.37 -24.79
N THR A 114 3.37 12.55 -25.27
CA THR A 114 2.53 13.50 -24.51
C THR A 114 1.15 12.92 -24.23
N GLN A 115 0.55 12.23 -25.20
CA GLN A 115 -0.74 11.58 -25.03
C GLN A 115 -0.65 10.40 -24.04
N GLN A 116 0.45 9.65 -24.07
CA GLN A 116 0.69 8.57 -23.12
C GLN A 116 0.82 9.12 -21.69
N ASP A 117 1.54 10.22 -21.48
CA ASP A 117 1.65 10.88 -20.18
C ASP A 117 0.28 11.36 -19.67
N GLN A 118 -0.53 11.95 -20.55
CA GLN A 118 -1.90 12.37 -20.22
C GLN A 118 -2.80 11.18 -19.85
N ASN A 119 -2.70 10.07 -20.61
CA ASN A 119 -3.45 8.85 -20.33
C ASN A 119 -3.06 8.24 -18.97
N VAL A 120 -1.76 8.19 -18.66
CA VAL A 120 -1.27 7.72 -17.36
C VAL A 120 -1.82 8.56 -16.22
N PHE A 121 -1.78 9.89 -16.36
CA PHE A 121 -2.32 10.81 -15.35
C PHE A 121 -3.84 10.66 -15.18
N SER A 122 -4.59 10.59 -16.28
CA SER A 122 -6.05 10.40 -16.25
C SER A 122 -6.44 9.08 -15.58
N ASN A 123 -5.73 8.00 -15.91
CA ASN A 123 -5.96 6.68 -15.30
C ASN A 123 -5.62 6.68 -13.81
N TYR A 124 -4.54 7.36 -13.41
CA TYR A 124 -4.16 7.51 -12.01
C TYR A 124 -5.27 8.20 -11.19
N LEU A 125 -5.79 9.32 -11.70
CA LEU A 125 -6.90 10.03 -11.03
C LEU A 125 -8.16 9.16 -10.97
N ALA A 126 -8.52 8.50 -12.07
CA ALA A 126 -9.71 7.66 -12.13
C ALA A 126 -9.65 6.48 -11.15
N HIS A 127 -8.53 5.76 -11.10
CA HIS A 127 -8.34 4.63 -10.17
C HIS A 127 -8.40 5.08 -8.71
N ARG A 128 -7.80 6.24 -8.41
CA ARG A 128 -7.84 6.84 -7.08
C ARG A 128 -9.24 7.27 -6.66
N ASP A 129 -10.01 7.86 -7.58
CA ASP A 129 -11.39 8.25 -7.31
C ASP A 129 -12.29 7.03 -7.10
N GLN A 130 -12.06 5.93 -7.85
CA GLN A 130 -12.74 4.65 -7.61
C GLN A 130 -12.39 4.07 -6.24
N PHE A 131 -11.12 4.12 -5.84
CA PHE A 131 -10.71 3.67 -4.51
C PHE A 131 -11.38 4.49 -3.39
N ASN A 132 -11.44 5.82 -3.56
CA ASN A 132 -12.13 6.68 -2.58
C ASN A 132 -13.60 6.33 -2.44
N LYS A 133 -14.30 6.07 -3.55
CA LYS A 133 -15.71 5.62 -3.54
C LYS A 133 -15.86 4.27 -2.86
N PHE A 134 -15.00 3.31 -3.18
CA PHE A 134 -14.98 2.00 -2.51
C PHE A 134 -14.81 2.15 -0.98
N MET A 135 -13.90 3.01 -0.54
CA MET A 135 -13.69 3.29 0.88
C MET A 135 -14.90 3.96 1.56
N ASP A 136 -15.68 4.75 0.82
CA ASP A 136 -16.93 5.36 1.32
C ASP A 136 -18.10 4.37 1.37
N GLU A 137 -18.19 3.47 0.39
CA GLU A 137 -19.30 2.53 0.22
C GLU A 137 -19.16 1.31 1.15
N GLU A 138 -17.99 0.67 1.15
CA GLU A 138 -17.76 -0.57 1.92
C GLU A 138 -17.25 -0.29 3.34
N ASN A 139 -16.63 0.88 3.55
CA ASN A 139 -16.01 1.27 4.82
C ASN A 139 -15.22 0.13 5.50
N PRO A 140 -14.27 -0.51 4.77
CA PRO A 140 -13.66 -1.77 5.21
C PRO A 140 -12.86 -1.61 6.51
N LEU A 141 -12.43 -0.39 6.86
CA LEU A 141 -11.62 -0.10 8.05
C LEU A 141 -12.44 0.40 9.25
N THR A 142 -13.77 0.22 9.24
CA THR A 142 -14.63 0.59 10.37
C THR A 142 -14.09 -0.04 11.67
N ASN A 143 -13.77 0.80 12.66
CA ASN A 143 -13.23 0.40 13.98
C ASN A 143 -11.77 -0.08 14.02
N VAL A 144 -11.04 -0.07 12.90
CA VAL A 144 -9.64 -0.53 12.86
C VAL A 144 -8.65 0.63 12.83
N SER A 145 -8.90 1.65 12.01
CA SER A 145 -7.93 2.73 11.80
C SER A 145 -8.58 4.06 11.46
N SER A 146 -7.91 5.16 11.81
CA SER A 146 -8.25 6.52 11.38
C SER A 146 -7.40 7.00 10.20
N ILE A 147 -6.74 6.07 9.48
CA ILE A 147 -5.85 6.42 8.36
C ILE A 147 -6.61 7.18 7.28
N SER A 148 -5.97 8.20 6.71
CA SER A 148 -6.55 8.88 5.56
C SER A 148 -6.62 7.93 4.36
N LYS A 149 -7.73 7.97 3.62
CA LYS A 149 -7.89 7.20 2.37
C LYS A 149 -6.71 7.42 1.41
N TRP A 150 -6.17 8.64 1.42
CA TRP A 150 -5.03 9.08 0.62
C TRP A 150 -3.74 8.35 0.97
N GLU A 151 -3.40 8.27 2.25
CA GLU A 151 -2.21 7.55 2.72
C GLU A 151 -2.35 6.05 2.47
N MET A 152 -3.54 5.48 2.71
CA MET A 152 -3.81 4.08 2.42
C MET A 152 -3.60 3.79 0.93
N TYR A 153 -4.20 4.58 0.04
CA TYR A 153 -4.04 4.43 -1.40
C TYR A 153 -2.57 4.52 -1.84
N GLY A 154 -1.83 5.51 -1.31
CA GLY A 154 -0.40 5.69 -1.63
C GLY A 154 0.48 4.53 -1.17
N ARG A 155 0.11 3.87 -0.06
CA ARG A 155 0.82 2.70 0.45
C ARG A 155 0.48 1.42 -0.31
N LEU A 156 -0.80 1.22 -0.63
CA LEU A 156 -1.28 0.07 -1.40
C LEU A 156 -0.78 0.12 -2.84
N PHE A 157 -0.83 1.28 -3.49
CA PHE A 157 -0.53 1.45 -4.91
C PHE A 157 0.59 2.48 -5.13
N SER A 158 1.76 2.23 -4.52
CA SER A 158 2.91 3.15 -4.48
C SER A 158 3.51 3.53 -5.84
N THR A 159 3.18 2.79 -6.91
CA THR A 159 3.66 3.07 -8.28
C THR A 159 2.55 3.49 -9.24
N SER A 160 1.35 3.79 -8.73
CA SER A 160 0.18 4.16 -9.53
C SER A 160 0.38 5.47 -10.31
N GLU A 161 1.17 6.41 -9.81
CA GLU A 161 1.51 7.66 -10.51
C GLU A 161 2.24 7.41 -11.85
N LYS A 162 2.88 6.25 -11.99
CA LYS A 162 3.57 5.82 -13.22
C LYS A 162 2.67 4.94 -14.10
N GLY A 163 1.37 4.84 -13.80
CA GLY A 163 0.41 3.99 -14.50
C GLY A 163 0.49 2.51 -14.11
N ASN A 164 1.21 2.16 -13.03
CA ASN A 164 1.28 0.79 -12.52
C ASN A 164 0.39 0.65 -11.28
N PHE A 165 -0.79 0.07 -11.47
CA PHE A 165 -1.78 -0.14 -10.41
C PHE A 165 -1.57 -1.45 -9.63
N LYS A 166 -0.35 -2.01 -9.66
CA LYS A 166 -0.02 -3.18 -8.86
C LYS A 166 0.06 -2.85 -7.38
N VAL A 167 -0.44 -3.75 -6.55
CA VAL A 167 -0.30 -3.73 -5.09
C VAL A 167 1.19 -3.73 -4.74
N SER A 168 1.53 -2.96 -3.72
CA SER A 168 2.89 -2.83 -3.20
C SER A 168 3.49 -4.19 -2.87
N SER A 169 4.71 -4.45 -3.37
CA SER A 169 5.45 -5.69 -3.11
C SER A 169 5.69 -5.92 -1.61
N THR A 170 5.74 -4.85 -0.84
CA THR A 170 5.89 -4.89 0.61
C THR A 170 4.65 -5.58 1.23
N LEU A 171 3.44 -5.18 0.81
CA LEU A 171 2.20 -5.81 1.28
C LEU A 171 2.08 -7.27 0.83
N VAL A 172 2.47 -7.58 -0.41
CA VAL A 172 2.50 -8.97 -0.90
C VAL A 172 3.38 -9.83 0.02
N ARG A 173 4.60 -9.36 0.32
CA ARG A 173 5.52 -10.05 1.23
C ARG A 173 4.96 -10.16 2.65
N PHE A 174 4.21 -9.16 3.11
CA PHE A 174 3.53 -9.23 4.40
C PHE A 174 2.52 -10.39 4.42
N PHE A 175 1.65 -10.52 3.42
CA PHE A 175 0.70 -11.63 3.31
C PHE A 175 1.39 -13.00 3.20
N GLU A 176 2.52 -13.09 2.50
CA GLU A 176 3.29 -14.34 2.37
C GLU A 176 3.98 -14.76 3.68
N THR A 177 4.40 -13.80 4.51
CA THR A 177 5.17 -14.08 5.74
C THR A 177 4.28 -14.23 6.98
N LEU A 178 3.11 -13.59 6.99
CA LEU A 178 2.19 -13.60 8.12
C LEU A 178 1.78 -15.02 8.57
N PRO A 179 1.40 -15.97 7.69
CA PRO A 179 1.06 -17.33 8.12
C PRO A 179 2.15 -18.04 8.91
N LYS A 180 3.43 -17.83 8.53
CA LYS A 180 4.58 -18.43 9.22
C LYS A 180 4.74 -17.86 10.63
N ARG A 181 4.53 -16.54 10.79
CA ARG A 181 4.60 -15.87 12.09
C ARG A 181 3.45 -16.28 12.99
N LEU A 182 2.25 -16.44 12.45
CA LEU A 182 1.10 -16.96 13.19
C LEU A 182 1.32 -18.42 13.62
N ASP A 183 2.02 -19.23 12.83
CA ASP A 183 2.40 -20.59 13.24
C ASP A 183 3.37 -20.60 14.43
N ILE A 184 4.33 -19.66 14.46
CA ILE A 184 5.25 -19.45 15.59
C ILE A 184 4.47 -19.01 16.83
N LEU A 185 3.59 -18.01 16.68
CA LEU A 185 2.72 -17.53 17.75
C LEU A 185 1.87 -18.66 18.32
N ARG A 186 1.20 -19.45 17.46
CA ARG A 186 0.40 -20.61 17.86
C ARG A 186 1.21 -21.59 18.70
N LYS A 187 2.38 -22.01 18.21
CA LYS A 187 3.26 -22.95 18.92
C LYS A 187 3.68 -22.40 20.28
N LYS A 188 3.98 -21.10 20.37
CA LYS A 188 4.37 -20.46 21.62
C LYS A 188 3.20 -20.43 22.60
N ILE A 189 1.99 -20.05 22.16
CA ILE A 189 0.77 -20.10 22.99
C ILE A 189 0.53 -21.53 23.49
N GLU A 190 0.65 -22.55 22.62
CA GLU A 190 0.47 -23.97 23.00
C GLU A 190 1.49 -24.46 24.02
N SER A 191 2.74 -24.01 23.93
CA SER A 191 3.80 -24.37 24.87
C SER A 191 3.73 -23.63 26.21
N THR A 192 2.96 -22.54 26.27
CA THR A 192 2.90 -21.69 27.45
C THR A 192 1.98 -22.29 28.50
N THR A 193 2.54 -22.67 29.64
CA THR A 193 1.74 -23.05 30.82
C THR A 193 1.33 -21.80 31.60
N TYR A 194 0.16 -21.82 32.23
CA TYR A 194 -0.37 -20.65 32.96
C TYR A 194 0.58 -20.13 34.05
N ASN A 195 1.38 -21.02 34.64
CA ASN A 195 2.25 -20.71 35.78
C ASN A 195 3.62 -20.12 35.38
N GLU A 196 3.97 -20.10 34.10
CA GLU A 196 5.28 -19.59 33.63
C GLU A 196 5.14 -18.19 33.04
N GLN A 197 5.23 -17.17 33.89
CA GLN A 197 5.08 -15.76 33.52
C GLN A 197 6.00 -15.30 32.37
N THR A 198 7.22 -15.84 32.29
CA THR A 198 8.19 -15.52 31.23
C THR A 198 7.69 -15.89 29.83
N ASN A 199 6.95 -16.99 29.69
CA ASN A 199 6.42 -17.41 28.40
C ASN A 199 5.30 -16.48 27.90
N TRP A 200 4.51 -15.90 28.82
CA TRP A 200 3.46 -14.95 28.46
C TRP A 200 4.02 -13.61 27.96
N ILE A 201 5.15 -13.16 28.53
CA ILE A 201 5.87 -11.96 28.05
C ILE A 201 6.30 -12.18 26.59
N GLU A 202 6.88 -13.34 26.27
CA GLU A 202 7.26 -13.66 24.89
C GLU A 202 6.06 -13.74 23.94
N VAL A 203 4.88 -14.17 24.42
CA VAL A 203 3.65 -14.15 23.63
C VAL A 203 3.19 -12.71 23.38
N GLU A 204 3.25 -11.84 24.39
CA GLU A 204 2.94 -10.41 24.23
C GLU A 204 3.88 -9.75 23.23
N ASP A 205 5.19 -9.99 23.33
CA ASP A 205 6.20 -9.45 22.41
C ASP A 205 5.88 -9.86 20.96
N LEU A 206 5.49 -11.12 20.72
CA LEU A 206 5.10 -11.59 19.39
C LEU A 206 3.84 -10.90 18.85
N PHE A 207 2.88 -10.59 19.71
CA PHE A 207 1.69 -9.84 19.31
C PHE A 207 2.03 -8.37 19.03
N ASP A 208 2.88 -7.76 19.84
CA ASP A 208 3.32 -6.38 19.67
C ASP A 208 4.12 -6.20 18.39
N ASP A 209 5.00 -7.17 18.07
CA ASP A 209 5.71 -7.24 16.79
C ASP A 209 4.73 -7.33 15.61
N LEU A 210 3.68 -8.17 15.71
CA LEU A 210 2.67 -8.29 14.66
C LEU A 210 1.86 -6.99 14.51
N GLU A 211 1.45 -6.37 15.61
CA GLU A 211 0.78 -5.08 15.60
C GLU A 211 1.66 -3.98 15.02
N TRP A 212 2.96 -4.02 15.27
CA TRP A 212 3.89 -3.07 14.71
C TRP A 212 3.91 -3.15 13.18
N ASP A 213 3.89 -4.35 12.59
CA ASP A 213 3.77 -4.47 11.13
C ASP A 213 2.43 -3.94 10.64
N PHE A 214 1.33 -4.29 11.29
CA PHE A 214 0.03 -3.74 10.92
C PHE A 214 0.03 -2.21 11.01
N ARG A 215 0.61 -1.62 12.06
CA ARG A 215 0.77 -0.16 12.22
C ARG A 215 1.64 0.43 11.13
N ASP A 216 2.75 -0.23 10.77
CA ASP A 216 3.64 0.26 9.72
C ASP A 216 2.90 0.36 8.38
N TYR A 217 2.04 -0.61 8.04
CA TYR A 217 1.26 -0.58 6.81
C TYR A 217 0.02 0.32 6.87
N THR A 218 -0.77 0.18 7.94
CA THR A 218 -2.12 0.75 7.99
C THR A 218 -2.18 2.05 8.78
N GLN A 219 -1.12 2.39 9.51
CA GLN A 219 -1.14 3.42 10.56
C GLN A 219 -2.32 3.25 11.54
N ALA A 220 -2.88 2.04 11.62
CA ALA A 220 -3.98 1.75 12.51
C ALA A 220 -3.53 1.89 13.95
N VAL A 221 -4.12 2.84 14.66
CA VAL A 221 -4.01 2.86 16.11
C VAL A 221 -4.97 1.80 16.64
N PHE A 222 -4.43 0.63 16.98
CA PHE A 222 -5.15 -0.34 17.78
C PHE A 222 -5.32 0.28 19.18
N SER A 223 -6.42 1.00 19.41
CA SER A 223 -6.64 1.67 20.69
C SER A 223 -6.80 0.66 21.83
N ASP A 224 -6.16 0.99 22.95
CA ASP A 224 -5.99 0.16 24.15
C ASP A 224 -7.17 0.22 25.12
N ASP A 225 -8.41 0.26 24.64
CA ASP A 225 -9.57 0.05 25.54
C ASP A 225 -9.62 -1.37 26.15
N LEU A 226 -8.57 -2.17 25.92
CA LEU A 226 -8.34 -3.50 26.46
C LEU A 226 -7.69 -3.49 27.85
N ASP A 227 -7.26 -2.34 28.38
CA ASP A 227 -6.55 -2.27 29.67
C ASP A 227 -7.40 -2.71 30.88
N ARG A 228 -8.72 -2.76 30.73
CA ARG A 228 -9.66 -3.25 31.76
C ARG A 228 -10.03 -4.71 31.59
N GLU A 229 -9.52 -5.37 30.56
CA GLU A 229 -9.87 -6.74 30.23
C GLU A 229 -8.88 -7.74 30.80
N LEU A 230 -9.36 -8.95 31.08
CA LEU A 230 -8.49 -10.05 31.44
C LEU A 230 -7.53 -10.36 30.28
N PHE A 231 -6.31 -10.72 30.62
CA PHE A 231 -5.22 -10.98 29.66
C PHE A 231 -5.62 -11.89 28.49
N LEU A 232 -6.29 -13.03 28.74
CA LEU A 232 -6.73 -13.94 27.67
C LEU A 232 -7.83 -13.33 26.78
N SER A 233 -8.76 -12.58 27.37
CA SER A 233 -9.79 -11.82 26.62
C SER A 233 -9.14 -10.73 25.77
N LYS A 234 -8.12 -10.06 26.31
CA LYS A 234 -7.31 -9.07 25.58
C LYS A 234 -6.66 -9.70 24.35
N LEU A 235 -5.99 -10.85 24.47
CA LEU A 235 -5.38 -11.54 23.33
C LEU A 235 -6.41 -12.00 22.29
N GLU A 236 -7.56 -12.54 22.73
CA GLU A 236 -8.64 -12.95 21.81
C GLU A 236 -9.17 -11.77 20.99
N LYS A 237 -9.36 -10.61 21.64
CA LYS A 237 -9.79 -9.39 20.94
C LYS A 237 -8.72 -8.81 20.03
N ARG A 238 -7.44 -8.91 20.38
CA ARG A 238 -6.33 -8.54 19.48
C ARG A 238 -6.35 -9.37 18.20
N ILE A 239 -6.55 -10.69 18.31
CA ILE A 239 -6.73 -11.58 17.15
C ILE A 239 -7.90 -11.12 16.29
N ASP A 240 -9.05 -10.84 16.90
CA ASP A 240 -10.23 -10.40 16.15
C ASP A 240 -9.98 -9.07 15.40
N LYS A 241 -9.30 -8.10 16.04
CA LYS A 241 -8.87 -6.85 15.40
C LYS A 241 -7.92 -7.11 14.23
N HIS A 242 -6.96 -8.03 14.38
CA HIS A 242 -6.05 -8.40 13.30
C HIS A 242 -6.76 -9.03 12.11
N ILE A 243 -7.71 -9.95 12.36
CA ILE A 243 -8.50 -10.58 11.29
C ILE A 243 -9.25 -9.51 10.49
N VAL A 244 -9.93 -8.58 11.17
CA VAL A 244 -10.63 -7.48 10.49
C VAL A 244 -9.63 -6.68 9.65
N CYS A 245 -8.49 -6.26 10.24
CA CYS A 245 -7.45 -5.50 9.51
C CYS A 245 -6.93 -6.23 8.27
N VAL A 246 -6.64 -7.53 8.36
CA VAL A 246 -6.19 -8.35 7.22
C VAL A 246 -7.26 -8.41 6.13
N ASN A 247 -8.53 -8.63 6.50
CA ASN A 247 -9.64 -8.64 5.54
C ASN A 247 -9.77 -7.30 4.84
N SER A 248 -9.76 -6.21 5.60
CA SER A 248 -9.82 -4.85 5.05
C SER A 248 -8.67 -4.58 4.09
N LEU A 249 -7.44 -4.96 4.45
CA LEU A 249 -6.28 -4.79 3.58
C LEU A 249 -6.39 -5.62 2.29
N HIS A 250 -6.90 -6.84 2.41
CA HIS A 250 -7.13 -7.71 1.25
C HIS A 250 -8.19 -7.12 0.31
N GLU A 251 -9.33 -6.69 0.85
CA GLU A 251 -10.40 -6.05 0.08
C GLU A 251 -9.93 -4.75 -0.57
N CYS A 252 -9.26 -3.86 0.17
CA CYS A 252 -8.68 -2.63 -0.37
C CYS A 252 -7.65 -2.91 -1.48
N SER A 253 -6.88 -3.98 -1.37
CA SER A 253 -5.89 -4.36 -2.39
C SER A 253 -6.54 -4.94 -3.65
N ASN A 254 -7.68 -5.61 -3.48
CA ASN A 254 -8.40 -6.30 -4.54
C ASN A 254 -9.62 -5.53 -5.08
N PHE A 255 -9.83 -4.27 -4.66
CA PHE A 255 -11.04 -3.50 -4.94
C PHE A 255 -11.35 -3.35 -6.45
N HIS A 256 -10.32 -3.28 -7.29
CA HIS A 256 -10.45 -3.12 -8.74
C HIS A 256 -10.09 -4.40 -9.51
N SER A 257 -9.13 -5.17 -9.03
CA SER A 257 -8.68 -6.42 -9.66
C SER A 257 -8.13 -7.36 -8.60
N ALA A 258 -8.30 -8.67 -8.79
CA ALA A 258 -7.74 -9.69 -7.90
C ALA A 258 -6.21 -9.72 -8.06
N GLN A 259 -5.49 -9.12 -7.12
CA GLN A 259 -4.03 -9.03 -7.10
C GLN A 259 -3.39 -9.83 -5.97
N LEU A 260 -4.06 -9.89 -4.82
CA LEU A 260 -3.74 -10.81 -3.73
C LEU A 260 -4.56 -12.09 -3.89
N GLU A 261 -3.90 -13.23 -3.71
CA GLU A 261 -4.53 -14.54 -3.79
C GLU A 261 -5.45 -14.80 -2.59
N GLU A 262 -6.68 -15.22 -2.85
CA GLU A 262 -7.66 -15.57 -1.82
C GLU A 262 -7.17 -16.72 -0.90
N ASN A 263 -6.38 -17.63 -1.44
CA ASN A 263 -5.73 -18.70 -0.69
C ASN A 263 -4.82 -18.17 0.43
N SER A 264 -4.15 -17.03 0.21
CA SER A 264 -3.29 -16.40 1.21
C SER A 264 -4.14 -15.84 2.35
N LEU A 265 -5.27 -15.21 2.05
CA LEU A 265 -6.21 -14.72 3.06
C LEU A 265 -6.75 -15.88 3.91
N TRP A 266 -7.19 -16.95 3.25
CA TRP A 266 -7.74 -18.12 3.94
C TRP A 266 -6.71 -18.77 4.87
N ALA A 267 -5.46 -18.93 4.42
CA ALA A 267 -4.39 -19.47 5.25
C ALA A 267 -4.11 -18.60 6.50
N ILE A 268 -4.19 -17.27 6.38
CA ILE A 268 -4.04 -16.35 7.52
C ILE A 268 -5.21 -16.52 8.50
N GLN A 269 -6.44 -16.52 8.00
CA GLN A 269 -7.64 -16.68 8.82
C GLN A 269 -7.66 -18.03 9.56
N GLU A 270 -7.31 -19.12 8.88
CA GLU A 270 -7.20 -20.44 9.47
C GLU A 270 -6.21 -20.44 10.66
N LYS A 271 -5.04 -19.81 10.48
CA LYS A 271 -4.02 -19.72 11.54
C LYS A 271 -4.48 -18.89 12.73
N TYR A 272 -5.22 -17.81 12.51
CA TYR A 272 -5.82 -17.05 13.61
C TYR A 272 -6.90 -17.85 14.35
N VAL A 273 -7.75 -18.59 13.64
CA VAL A 273 -8.76 -19.48 14.25
C VAL A 273 -8.07 -20.56 15.10
N GLN A 274 -6.95 -21.12 14.62
CA GLN A 274 -6.13 -22.05 15.40
C GLN A 274 -5.54 -21.39 16.65
N CYS A 275 -5.03 -20.15 16.57
CA CYS A 275 -4.57 -19.42 17.77
C CYS A 275 -5.71 -19.21 18.78
N LYS A 276 -6.89 -18.80 18.29
CA LYS A 276 -8.08 -18.57 19.11
C LYS A 276 -8.58 -19.84 19.80
N SER A 277 -8.54 -20.98 19.12
CA SER A 277 -8.93 -22.28 19.71
C SER A 277 -7.98 -22.74 20.81
N VAL A 278 -6.70 -22.35 20.74
CA VAL A 278 -5.72 -22.59 21.80
C VAL A 278 -5.94 -21.66 22.99
N LEU A 279 -6.27 -20.39 22.73
CA LEU A 279 -6.53 -19.38 23.78
C LEU A 279 -7.85 -19.60 24.53
N ARG A 280 -8.86 -20.21 23.89
CA ARG A 280 -10.10 -20.58 24.59
C ARG A 280 -9.76 -21.52 25.75
N PRO A 281 -10.23 -21.25 26.99
CA PRO A 281 -9.82 -21.99 28.17
C PRO A 281 -10.12 -23.49 27.99
N LYS A 282 -9.05 -24.29 27.92
CA LYS A 282 -9.12 -25.72 27.59
C LYS A 282 -9.66 -26.53 28.77
N SER A 283 -9.63 -26.01 30.00
CA SER A 283 -10.12 -26.73 31.19
C SER A 283 -11.22 -25.98 31.96
N LEU A 284 -12.16 -26.76 32.52
CA LEU A 284 -13.16 -26.30 33.50
C LEU A 284 -12.48 -25.52 34.65
N LYS A 285 -11.30 -25.98 35.04
CA LYS A 285 -10.41 -25.41 36.06
C LYS A 285 -10.03 -23.94 35.77
N GLU A 286 -9.69 -23.62 34.53
CA GLU A 286 -9.35 -22.25 34.11
C GLU A 286 -10.58 -21.34 34.07
N ARG A 287 -11.74 -21.86 33.62
CA ARG A 287 -13.01 -21.13 33.66
C ARG A 287 -13.46 -20.84 35.09
N LEU A 288 -13.30 -21.81 35.99
CA LEU A 288 -13.57 -21.66 37.41
C LEU A 288 -12.60 -20.71 38.08
N PHE A 289 -11.29 -20.83 37.83
CA PHE A 289 -10.30 -19.89 38.33
C PHE A 289 -10.62 -18.46 37.87
N HIS A 290 -10.98 -18.30 36.61
CA HIS A 290 -11.40 -17.02 36.03
C HIS A 290 -12.66 -16.46 36.70
N ALA A 291 -13.71 -17.27 36.87
CA ALA A 291 -14.94 -16.88 37.53
C ALA A 291 -14.73 -16.52 39.01
N ILE A 292 -13.93 -17.32 39.72
CA ILE A 292 -13.58 -17.12 41.13
C ILE A 292 -12.75 -15.84 41.30
N LYS A 293 -11.74 -15.61 40.46
CA LYS A 293 -10.89 -14.41 40.51
C LYS A 293 -11.69 -13.15 40.21
N THR A 294 -12.60 -13.19 39.23
CA THR A 294 -13.48 -12.05 38.89
C THR A 294 -14.47 -11.73 40.01
N ALA A 295 -14.93 -12.75 40.75
CA ALA A 295 -15.83 -12.58 41.90
C ALA A 295 -15.10 -12.16 43.19
N ALA A 296 -13.83 -12.55 43.34
CA ALA A 296 -13.02 -12.29 44.53
C ALA A 296 -12.32 -10.93 44.53
N ILE A 297 -12.04 -10.34 43.36
CA ILE A 297 -11.47 -8.99 43.28
C ILE A 297 -12.54 -7.99 43.71
N PRO A 298 -12.33 -7.22 44.81
CA PRO A 298 -13.27 -6.21 45.22
C PRO A 298 -13.30 -5.12 44.14
N LYS A 299 -14.40 -5.07 43.35
CA LYS A 299 -14.70 -3.89 42.54
C LYS A 299 -14.74 -2.70 43.48
N GLU A 300 -13.76 -1.82 43.36
CA GLU A 300 -13.77 -0.54 44.04
C GLU A 300 -15.11 0.15 43.76
N ILE A 301 -15.90 0.27 44.82
CA ILE A 301 -16.98 1.22 45.01
C ILE A 301 -18.10 1.14 43.95
N PHE A 302 -18.90 0.07 44.02
CA PHE A 302 -20.35 0.23 43.90
C PHE A 302 -20.99 -0.56 45.04
N VAL A 303 -21.83 0.13 45.82
CA VAL A 303 -22.66 -0.44 46.90
C VAL A 303 -23.73 -1.32 46.26
N SER A 304 -23.35 -2.48 45.76
CA SER A 304 -24.26 -3.60 45.60
C SER A 304 -24.20 -4.36 46.92
N THR A 305 -25.34 -4.51 47.60
CA THR A 305 -25.43 -5.33 48.81
C THR A 305 -24.82 -6.71 48.54
N ASP A 306 -23.97 -7.21 49.42
CA ASP A 306 -23.23 -8.49 49.27
C ASP A 306 -24.14 -9.66 48.81
N GLY A 307 -25.43 -9.63 49.16
CA GLY A 307 -26.43 -10.62 48.75
C GLY A 307 -26.77 -10.67 47.25
N GLU A 308 -26.59 -9.58 46.49
CA GLU A 308 -26.81 -9.58 45.03
C GLU A 308 -25.64 -10.24 44.28
N ARG A 309 -24.40 -9.96 44.71
CA ARG A 309 -23.19 -10.60 44.16
C ARG A 309 -23.17 -12.10 44.48
N GLU A 310 -23.54 -12.46 45.70
CA GLU A 310 -23.67 -13.85 46.12
C GLU A 310 -24.75 -14.58 45.30
N SER A 311 -25.90 -13.94 45.04
CA SER A 311 -26.98 -14.51 44.23
C SER A 311 -26.60 -14.64 42.74
N GLU A 312 -25.88 -13.68 42.17
CA GLU A 312 -25.41 -13.75 40.77
C GLU A 312 -24.37 -14.86 40.58
N LEU A 313 -23.43 -14.99 41.51
CA LEU A 313 -22.43 -16.06 41.48
C LEU A 313 -23.06 -17.43 41.70
N LYS A 314 -24.02 -17.53 42.64
CA LYS A 314 -24.85 -18.74 42.81
C LYS A 314 -25.58 -19.08 41.52
N GLY A 315 -26.21 -18.11 40.85
CA GLY A 315 -26.93 -18.31 39.60
C GLY A 315 -26.04 -18.83 38.47
N LYS A 316 -24.85 -18.25 38.30
CA LYS A 316 -23.88 -18.66 37.26
C LYS A 316 -23.29 -20.05 37.52
N LEU A 317 -22.85 -20.31 38.76
CA LEU A 317 -22.31 -21.62 39.13
C LEU A 317 -23.37 -22.72 39.09
N LEU A 318 -24.62 -22.42 39.45
CA LEU A 318 -25.74 -23.37 39.36
C LEU A 318 -26.14 -23.63 37.90
N TYR A 319 -26.15 -22.60 37.05
CA TYR A 319 -26.44 -22.72 35.61
C TYR A 319 -25.40 -23.57 34.88
N GLU A 320 -24.10 -23.34 35.12
CA GLU A 320 -23.04 -24.16 34.54
C GLU A 320 -23.09 -25.63 35.00
N ASN A 321 -23.55 -25.86 36.23
CA ASN A 321 -23.73 -27.20 36.80
C ASN A 321 -24.99 -27.91 36.24
N LEU A 322 -26.07 -27.16 35.99
CA LEU A 322 -27.32 -27.68 35.42
C LEU A 322 -27.21 -27.99 33.92
N CYS A 323 -26.42 -27.21 33.16
CA CYS A 323 -26.23 -27.43 31.72
C CYS A 323 -25.49 -28.73 31.35
N MET A 324 -24.92 -29.46 32.32
CA MET A 324 -24.09 -30.65 32.09
C MET A 324 -24.68 -31.97 32.62
N GLY A 325 -25.89 -31.96 33.20
CA GLY A 325 -26.71 -33.14 33.52
C GLY A 325 -26.01 -34.36 34.14
N GLY A 326 -25.92 -34.47 35.48
CA GLY A 326 -25.63 -35.75 36.15
C GLY A 326 -25.16 -35.64 37.62
N ASP A 327 -25.68 -36.49 38.50
CA ASP A 327 -25.49 -36.47 39.97
C ASP A 327 -24.06 -36.84 40.45
N ASP A 328 -23.25 -37.52 39.64
CA ASP A 328 -21.92 -38.04 40.05
C ASP A 328 -20.73 -37.08 39.82
N HIS A 329 -20.95 -35.91 39.21
CA HIS A 329 -19.88 -34.91 38.95
C HIS A 329 -19.71 -33.84 40.04
N LYS A 330 -20.61 -33.77 41.04
CA LYS A 330 -20.47 -32.83 42.17
C LYS A 330 -19.13 -33.00 42.91
N ILE A 331 -18.62 -34.22 43.06
CA ILE A 331 -17.40 -34.49 43.82
C ILE A 331 -16.14 -34.09 43.03
N VAL A 332 -16.11 -34.29 41.71
CA VAL A 332 -14.96 -33.97 40.85
C VAL A 332 -14.76 -32.46 40.74
N ILE A 333 -15.85 -31.72 40.51
CA ILE A 333 -15.80 -30.25 40.42
C ILE A 333 -15.34 -29.65 41.75
N THR A 334 -15.79 -30.19 42.89
CA THR A 334 -15.45 -29.61 44.19
C THR A 334 -13.98 -29.85 44.58
N LYS A 335 -13.40 -30.99 44.17
CA LYS A 335 -11.97 -31.27 44.36
C LYS A 335 -11.09 -30.39 43.48
N GLU A 336 -11.45 -30.23 42.20
CA GLU A 336 -10.69 -29.34 41.30
C GLU A 336 -10.76 -27.87 41.74
N ILE A 337 -11.93 -27.40 42.18
CA ILE A 337 -12.09 -26.06 42.77
C ILE A 337 -11.20 -25.90 44.01
N SER A 338 -11.15 -26.90 44.89
CA SER A 338 -10.27 -26.89 46.05
C SER A 338 -8.81 -26.76 45.68
N GLU A 339 -8.34 -27.56 44.72
CA GLU A 339 -6.95 -27.55 44.28
C GLU A 339 -6.57 -26.23 43.60
N VAL A 340 -7.49 -25.63 42.84
CA VAL A 340 -7.31 -24.27 42.29
C VAL A 340 -7.16 -23.24 43.39
N ILE A 341 -8.06 -23.26 44.38
CA ILE A 341 -8.08 -22.27 45.46
C ILE A 341 -6.83 -22.41 46.33
N ASP A 342 -6.48 -23.65 46.69
CA ASP A 342 -5.36 -23.89 47.59
C ASP A 342 -3.99 -23.63 46.94
N GLY A 343 -3.87 -23.81 45.62
CA GLY A 343 -2.62 -23.62 44.87
C GLY A 343 -2.37 -22.21 44.31
N ASN A 344 -3.38 -21.35 44.19
CA ASN A 344 -3.27 -20.09 43.44
C ASN A 344 -3.65 -18.81 44.22
N PHE A 345 -4.11 -18.94 45.46
CA PHE A 345 -4.53 -17.79 46.27
C PHE A 345 -3.79 -17.77 47.61
N THR A 346 -3.48 -16.58 48.12
CA THR A 346 -2.95 -16.37 49.48
C THR A 346 -3.99 -16.71 50.54
N GLU A 347 -3.62 -16.97 51.80
CA GLU A 347 -4.60 -17.30 52.85
C GLU A 347 -5.67 -16.21 53.07
N GLU A 348 -5.31 -14.95 52.82
CA GLU A 348 -6.24 -13.81 52.89
C GLU A 348 -7.23 -13.82 51.72
N GLU A 349 -6.75 -14.07 50.49
CA GLU A 349 -7.60 -14.21 49.30
C GLU A 349 -8.46 -15.47 49.37
N LYS A 350 -7.93 -16.60 49.87
CA LYS A 350 -8.71 -17.82 50.13
C LYS A 350 -9.87 -17.53 51.06
N LYS A 351 -9.66 -16.70 52.09
CA LYS A 351 -10.73 -16.28 53.02
C LYS A 351 -11.78 -15.43 52.32
N ALA A 352 -11.39 -14.56 51.39
CA ALA A 352 -12.32 -13.78 50.57
C ALA A 352 -13.10 -14.68 49.61
N VAL A 353 -12.42 -15.56 48.86
CA VAL A 353 -13.01 -16.54 47.94
C VAL A 353 -14.01 -17.45 48.67
N ARG A 354 -13.65 -17.98 49.84
CA ARG A 354 -14.55 -18.82 50.67
C ARG A 354 -15.80 -18.09 51.15
N ARG A 355 -15.79 -16.76 51.25
CA ARG A 355 -16.99 -15.99 51.62
C ARG A 355 -17.99 -15.88 50.47
N VAL A 356 -17.52 -15.93 49.22
CA VAL A 356 -18.37 -15.79 48.03
C VAL A 356 -18.83 -17.15 47.50
N LEU A 357 -18.11 -18.23 47.81
CA LEU A 357 -18.47 -19.58 47.38
C LEU A 357 -19.76 -20.10 48.05
N PRO A 358 -20.64 -20.79 47.31
CA PRO A 358 -21.86 -21.37 47.87
C PRO A 358 -21.55 -22.28 49.07
N PRO A 359 -22.39 -22.29 50.13
CA PRO A 359 -22.19 -23.16 51.30
C PRO A 359 -21.94 -24.63 50.96
N ALA A 360 -22.58 -25.13 49.89
CA ALA A 360 -22.38 -26.49 49.38
C ALA A 360 -20.94 -26.78 48.95
N VAL A 361 -20.21 -25.80 48.39
CA VAL A 361 -18.80 -25.92 48.01
C VAL A 361 -17.90 -25.83 49.25
N ASN A 362 -18.24 -24.95 50.20
CA ASN A 362 -17.51 -24.83 51.47
C ASN A 362 -17.59 -26.10 52.34
N ILE A 363 -18.74 -26.77 52.37
CA ILE A 363 -18.92 -28.01 53.15
C ILE A 363 -17.94 -29.10 52.70
N TYR A 364 -17.72 -29.24 51.40
CA TYR A 364 -16.78 -30.22 50.84
C TYR A 364 -15.31 -29.80 50.94
N LEU A 365 -15.00 -28.49 50.88
CA LEU A 365 -13.64 -27.95 51.13
C LEU A 365 -13.15 -28.24 52.56
N HIS A 366 -14.07 -28.27 53.52
CA HIS A 366 -13.75 -28.63 54.90
C HIS A 366 -13.70 -30.15 55.13
N ALA A 367 -14.52 -30.93 54.42
CA ALA A 367 -14.53 -32.38 54.53
C ALA A 367 -13.29 -33.08 53.96
N SER A 368 -12.52 -32.44 53.07
CA SER A 368 -11.28 -33.03 52.51
C SER A 368 -10.02 -32.79 53.36
N LYS A 369 -10.12 -32.00 54.45
CA LYS A 369 -9.00 -31.70 55.37
C LYS A 369 -9.08 -32.47 56.70
N SER A 370 -10.16 -33.21 56.91
CA SER A 370 -10.31 -34.25 57.95
C SER A 370 -10.05 -35.62 57.34
#